data_AF-U1XUT9-F1
#
_entry.id   AF-U1XUT9-F1
#
_cell.length_a   1.000
_cell.length_b   1.000
_cell.length_c   1.000
_cell.angle_alpha   90.00
_cell.angle_beta   90.00
_cell.angle_gamma   90.00
#
_symmetry.space_group_name_H-M   'P 1'
#
loop_
_entity.id
_entity.type
_entity.pdbx_description
1 polymer ?
#
loop_
_entity_poly.entity_id
_entity_poly.type
_entity_poly.pdbx_seq_one_letter_code
_entity_poly.pdbx_strand_id
1 'polypeptide(L)'
;MRGAVAVSADLADIQVEQGQDALTLYQFNTAQAKHFFCSHCGIYTFHQRRSNPEQYGVNVACIEGMSPFDFAEVPVNEGCSHPKDRPGGGSLIAGWLRYEANPDLPEG
;
A
#
# COMPACT_ATOMS: atom_id res chain seq x y z
N MET A 1 -12.35 -1.23 0.37
CA MET A 1 -10.88 -1.20 0.28
C MET A 1 -10.50 0.14 -0.33
N ARG A 2 -9.68 0.97 0.33
CA ARG A 2 -9.13 2.18 -0.31
C ARG A 2 -8.00 1.68 -1.22
N GLY A 3 -8.28 1.46 -2.51
CA GLY A 3 -7.34 0.85 -3.43
C GLY A 3 -6.08 1.69 -3.56
N ALA A 4 -4.93 1.11 -3.23
CA ALA A 4 -3.62 1.74 -3.36
C ALA A 4 -2.64 0.73 -3.92
N VAL A 5 -1.77 1.19 -4.82
CA VAL A 5 -0.58 0.43 -5.22
C VAL A 5 0.44 0.64 -4.10
N ALA A 6 0.91 -0.46 -3.51
CA ALA A 6 1.84 -0.40 -2.40
C ALA A 6 3.12 -1.19 -2.69
N VAL A 7 4.27 -0.55 -2.48
CA VAL A 7 5.59 -1.16 -2.55
C VAL A 7 6.10 -1.53 -1.15
N SER A 8 7.07 -2.43 -1.07
CA SER A 8 7.67 -2.84 0.21
C SER A 8 8.97 -2.10 0.47
N ALA A 9 9.20 -1.80 1.74
CA ALA A 9 10.49 -1.34 2.28
C ALA A 9 10.69 -1.98 3.66
N ASP A 10 11.94 -2.19 4.07
CA ASP A 10 12.22 -2.69 5.41
C ASP A 10 12.00 -1.58 6.45
N LEU A 11 11.76 -1.93 7.72
CA LEU A 11 11.46 -0.93 8.77
C LEU A 11 12.57 0.13 8.90
N ALA A 12 13.83 -0.28 8.71
CA ALA A 12 14.99 0.60 8.84
C ALA A 12 15.12 1.60 7.66
N ASP A 13 14.45 1.35 6.54
CA ASP A 13 14.55 2.18 5.34
C ASP A 13 13.53 3.33 5.32
N ILE A 14 12.64 3.41 6.32
CA ILE A 14 11.62 4.45 6.42
C ILE A 14 11.73 5.20 7.73
N GLN A 15 11.81 6.52 7.62
CA GLN A 15 11.77 7.44 8.73
C GLN A 15 10.67 8.50 8.50
N VAL A 16 9.92 8.82 9.55
CA VAL A 16 8.95 9.92 9.53
C VAL A 16 9.66 11.20 9.98
N GLU A 17 10.06 12.03 9.02
CA GLU A 17 10.74 13.30 9.30
C GLU A 17 9.81 14.35 9.92
N GLN A 18 8.52 14.34 9.54
CA GLN A 18 7.55 15.34 9.98
C GLN A 18 6.11 14.80 9.94
N GLY A 19 5.20 15.46 10.67
CA GLY A 19 3.77 15.14 10.67
C GLY A 19 3.38 13.86 11.42
N GLN A 20 4.25 13.39 12.31
CA GLN A 20 4.01 12.19 13.14
C GLN A 20 2.74 12.32 14.02
N ASP A 21 2.44 13.54 14.47
CA ASP A 21 1.25 13.93 15.23
C ASP A 21 -0.04 13.91 14.37
N ALA A 22 0.10 14.11 13.06
CA ALA A 22 -0.99 14.00 12.10
C ALA A 22 -1.26 12.56 11.64
N LEU A 23 -0.42 11.58 12.01
CA LEU A 23 -0.63 10.17 11.65
C LEU A 23 -1.63 9.50 12.59
N THR A 24 -2.76 9.08 12.05
CA THR A 24 -3.74 8.23 12.73
C THR A 24 -3.38 6.76 12.53
N LEU A 25 -3.17 6.04 13.64
CA LEU A 25 -3.00 4.59 13.65
C LEU A 25 -4.37 3.89 13.60
N TYR A 26 -4.53 3.02 12.61
CA TYR A 26 -5.67 2.12 12.48
C TYR A 26 -5.21 0.66 12.52
N GLN A 27 -5.82 -0.11 13.43
CA GLN A 27 -5.58 -1.54 13.63
C GLN A 27 -6.93 -2.25 13.67
N PHE A 28 -6.98 -3.48 13.14
CA PHE A 28 -8.20 -4.29 13.15
C PHE A 28 -7.85 -5.77 13.26
N ASN A 29 -8.88 -6.61 13.51
CA ASN A 29 -8.75 -8.05 13.67
C ASN A 29 -7.66 -8.40 14.71
N THR A 30 -6.57 -9.06 14.31
CA THR A 30 -5.46 -9.44 15.20
C THR A 30 -4.62 -8.28 15.72
N ALA A 31 -4.88 -7.06 15.26
CA ALA A 31 -4.14 -5.84 15.59
C ALA A 31 -2.62 -5.88 15.29
N GLN A 32 -2.13 -6.86 14.52
CA GLN A 32 -0.71 -6.96 14.17
C GLN A 32 -0.29 -5.96 13.08
N ALA A 33 -1.13 -5.79 12.05
CA ALA A 33 -0.89 -4.77 11.04
C ALA A 33 -1.20 -3.39 11.61
N LYS A 34 -0.32 -2.42 11.36
CA LYS A 34 -0.47 -1.03 11.81
C LYS A 34 -0.59 -0.13 10.59
N HIS A 35 -1.80 0.35 10.30
CA HIS A 35 -2.05 1.20 9.14
C HIS A 35 -2.03 2.67 9.53
N PHE A 36 -1.28 3.49 8.82
CA PHE A 36 -1.15 4.92 9.09
C PHE A 36 -1.84 5.75 8.00
N PHE A 37 -2.63 6.71 8.44
CA PHE A 37 -3.35 7.66 7.57
C PHE A 37 -3.16 9.07 8.09
N CYS A 38 -3.10 10.07 7.21
CA CYS A 38 -3.13 11.46 7.63
C CYS A 38 -4.51 11.83 8.18
N SER A 39 -4.58 12.38 9.38
CA SER A 39 -5.81 12.82 10.05
C SER A 39 -6.49 14.01 9.37
N HIS A 40 -5.72 14.83 8.65
CA HIS A 40 -6.23 16.03 7.99
C HIS A 40 -6.84 15.74 6.61
N CYS A 41 -6.14 14.98 5.76
CA CYS A 41 -6.59 14.71 4.37
C CYS A 41 -7.09 13.28 4.15
N GLY A 42 -6.89 12.36 5.10
CA GLY A 42 -7.34 10.97 5.01
C GLY A 42 -6.52 10.08 4.08
N ILE A 43 -5.39 10.55 3.55
CA ILE A 43 -4.50 9.78 2.69
C ILE A 43 -3.85 8.65 3.48
N TYR A 44 -3.90 7.44 2.92
CA TYR A 44 -3.13 6.29 3.37
C TYR A 44 -1.66 6.46 2.97
N THR A 45 -0.76 6.52 3.95
CA THR A 45 0.67 6.74 3.72
C THR A 45 1.41 5.40 3.63
N PHE A 46 1.50 4.69 4.75
CA PHE A 46 2.16 3.40 4.85
C PHE A 46 1.53 2.53 5.94
N HIS A 47 1.87 1.23 5.97
CA HIS A 47 1.45 0.33 7.04
C HIS A 47 2.50 -0.73 7.36
N GLN A 48 2.67 -1.07 8.63
CA GLN A 48 3.45 -2.23 9.04
C GLN A 48 2.66 -3.49 8.69
N ARG A 49 3.27 -4.41 7.93
CA ARG A 49 2.56 -5.58 7.39
C ARG A 49 2.37 -6.66 8.46
N ARG A 50 1.21 -7.33 8.45
CA ARG A 50 1.00 -8.56 9.25
C ARG A 50 1.74 -9.76 8.64
N SER A 51 1.85 -9.83 7.32
CA SER A 51 2.53 -10.92 6.61
C SER A 51 4.02 -10.95 6.94
N ASN A 52 4.68 -9.80 6.89
CA ASN A 52 6.07 -9.61 7.31
C ASN A 52 6.18 -8.38 8.24
N PRO A 53 6.24 -8.57 9.57
CA PRO A 53 6.33 -7.47 10.53
C PRO A 53 7.56 -6.58 10.38
N GLU A 54 8.63 -7.07 9.73
CA GLU A 54 9.86 -6.32 9.47
C GLU A 54 9.76 -5.43 8.22
N GLN A 55 8.57 -5.30 7.63
CA GLN A 55 8.35 -4.51 6.43
C GLN A 55 7.17 -3.56 6.54
N TYR A 56 7.33 -2.41 5.90
CA TYR A 56 6.26 -1.51 5.54
C TYR A 56 5.70 -1.86 4.15
N GLY A 57 4.42 -1.60 3.96
CA GLY A 57 3.86 -1.30 2.65
C GLY A 57 3.66 0.21 2.52
N VAL A 58 4.21 0.82 1.48
CA VAL A 58 4.15 2.27 1.23
C VAL A 58 3.28 2.55 0.02
N ASN A 59 2.35 3.48 0.15
CA ASN A 59 1.54 3.95 -0.98
C ASN A 59 2.43 4.68 -2.00
N VAL A 60 2.51 4.17 -3.24
CA VAL A 60 3.36 4.77 -4.28
C VAL A 60 2.96 6.21 -4.61
N ALA A 61 1.68 6.56 -4.45
CA ALA A 61 1.19 7.91 -4.70
C ALA A 61 1.69 8.93 -3.64
N CYS A 62 2.34 8.48 -2.58
CA CYS A 62 3.01 9.32 -1.58
C CYS A 62 4.51 9.47 -1.84
N ILE A 63 5.05 8.82 -2.88
CA ILE A 63 6.46 8.92 -3.27
C ILE A 63 6.58 10.00 -4.34
N GLU A 64 7.50 10.93 -4.14
CA GLU A 64 7.76 12.01 -5.09
C GLU A 64 8.10 11.46 -6.48
N GLY A 65 7.48 12.02 -7.52
CA GLY A 65 7.69 11.60 -8.90
C GLY A 65 7.07 10.25 -9.27
N MET A 66 6.27 9.65 -8.40
CA MET A 66 5.58 8.38 -8.68
C MET A 66 4.07 8.54 -8.70
N SER A 67 3.45 7.81 -9.61
CA SER A 67 2.02 7.70 -9.80
C SER A 67 1.62 6.22 -9.81
N PRO A 68 0.44 5.84 -9.27
CA PRO A 68 -0.07 4.49 -9.44
C PRO A 68 -0.34 4.13 -10.91
N PHE A 69 -0.35 5.12 -11.82
CA PHE A 69 -0.54 4.95 -13.26
C PHE A 69 0.78 4.75 -14.02
N ASP A 70 1.94 4.82 -13.36
CA ASP A 70 3.24 4.52 -14.00
C ASP A 70 3.42 3.01 -14.26
N PHE A 71 2.53 2.18 -13.71
CA PHE A 71 2.55 0.74 -13.84
C PHE A 71 1.53 0.29 -14.89
N ALA A 72 2.01 -0.29 -16.00
CA ALA A 72 1.14 -0.83 -17.05
C ALA A 72 0.21 -1.94 -16.53
N GLU A 73 0.68 -2.73 -15.57
CA GLU A 73 -0.11 -3.78 -14.93
C GLU A 73 0.28 -3.93 -13.45
N VAL A 74 -0.73 -4.07 -12.58
CA VAL A 74 -0.56 -4.30 -11.14
C VAL A 74 -1.41 -5.48 -10.68
N PRO A 75 -0.84 -6.48 -9.99
CA PRO A 75 -1.62 -7.58 -9.42
C PRO A 75 -2.47 -7.11 -8.24
N VAL A 76 -3.73 -7.54 -8.20
CA VAL A 76 -4.66 -7.27 -7.11
C VAL A 76 -4.68 -8.46 -6.17
N ASN A 77 -4.27 -8.25 -4.92
CA ASN A 77 -4.37 -9.27 -3.88
C ASN A 77 -5.83 -9.52 -3.49
N GLU A 78 -6.20 -10.79 -3.29
CA GLU A 78 -7.56 -11.21 -2.96
C GLU A 78 -8.10 -10.56 -1.67
N GLY A 79 -7.28 -10.47 -0.63
CA GLY A 79 -7.55 -9.63 0.53
C GLY A 79 -8.61 -10.10 1.53
N CYS A 80 -9.46 -11.09 1.22
CA CYS A 80 -10.45 -11.60 2.19
C CYS A 80 -9.83 -12.62 3.15
N SER A 81 -8.92 -13.46 2.65
CA SER A 81 -8.18 -14.41 3.48
C SER A 81 -6.73 -13.96 3.61
N HIS A 82 -6.20 -13.84 4.83
CA HIS A 82 -4.80 -13.44 4.97
C HIS A 82 -3.85 -14.62 4.69
N PRO A 83 -2.68 -14.42 4.05
CA PRO A 83 -1.73 -15.49 3.72
C PRO A 83 -1.36 -16.43 4.86
N LYS A 84 -1.22 -15.89 6.08
CA LYS A 84 -0.91 -16.68 7.29
C LYS A 84 -2.06 -17.56 7.80
N ASP A 85 -3.28 -17.37 7.31
CA ASP A 85 -4.48 -18.09 7.79
C ASP A 85 -4.86 -19.27 6.87
N ARG A 86 -4.03 -19.56 5.85
CA ARG A 86 -4.33 -20.54 4.80
C ARG A 86 -3.32 -21.70 4.81
N PRO A 87 -3.76 -22.95 4.57
CA PRO A 87 -2.85 -24.04 4.26
C PRO A 87 -2.05 -23.73 3.00
N GLY A 88 -0.72 -23.83 3.05
CA GLY A 88 0.19 -23.54 1.92
C GLY A 88 0.78 -22.12 1.89
N GLY A 89 0.23 -21.17 2.65
CA GLY A 89 0.72 -19.80 2.72
C GLY A 89 0.59 -19.00 1.42
N GLY A 90 1.09 -17.76 1.42
CA GLY A 90 1.17 -16.91 0.22
C GLY A 90 -0.06 -16.05 -0.08
N SER A 91 0.19 -14.91 -0.74
CA SER A 91 -0.88 -14.06 -1.29
C SER A 91 -1.49 -14.71 -2.52
N LEU A 92 -2.81 -14.66 -2.62
CA LEU A 92 -3.53 -15.06 -3.83
C LEU A 92 -3.83 -13.80 -4.64
N ILE A 93 -3.68 -13.91 -5.96
CA ILE A 93 -4.04 -12.86 -6.90
C ILE A 93 -5.52 -13.05 -7.26
N ALA A 94 -6.33 -12.03 -6.96
CA ALA A 94 -7.73 -11.97 -7.38
C ALA A 94 -7.89 -11.51 -8.83
N GLY A 95 -6.93 -10.73 -9.33
CA GLY A 95 -6.94 -10.22 -10.70
C GLY A 95 -5.80 -9.25 -10.95
N TRP A 96 -5.90 -8.49 -12.04
CA TRP A 96 -4.92 -7.51 -12.47
C TRP A 96 -5.61 -6.20 -12.84
N LEU A 97 -5.06 -5.08 -12.40
CA LEU A 97 -5.40 -3.76 -12.91
C LEU A 97 -4.42 -3.43 -14.03
N ARG A 98 -4.92 -2.94 -15.16
CA ARG A 98 -4.12 -2.50 -16.30
C ARG A 98 -4.36 -1.04 -16.58
N TYR A 99 -3.28 -0.31 -16.82
CA TYR A 99 -3.32 1.08 -17.26
C TYR A 99 -2.70 1.19 -18.64
N GLU A 100 -3.40 1.89 -19.52
CA GLU A 100 -2.94 2.25 -20.86
C GLU A 100 -3.13 3.76 -20.98
N ALA A 101 -2.04 4.49 -21.25
CA ALA A 101 -2.11 5.92 -21.46
C ALA A 101 -2.92 6.20 -22.73
N ASN A 102 -3.75 7.24 -22.70
CA ASN A 102 -4.44 7.69 -23.91
C ASN A 102 -3.40 8.28 -24.88
N PRO A 103 -3.18 7.68 -26.07
CA PRO A 103 -2.17 8.17 -27.01
C PRO A 103 -2.51 9.54 -27.59
N ASP A 104 -3.77 9.98 -27.51
CA ASP A 104 -4.23 11.27 -28.02
C ASP A 104 -4.12 12.41 -26.99
N LEU A 105 -3.64 12.13 -25.77
CA LEU A 105 -3.38 13.19 -24.78
C LEU A 105 -2.14 14.00 -25.22
N PRO A 106 -2.24 15.34 -25.29
CA PRO A 106 -1.06 16.18 -25.51
C PRO A 106 -0.07 15.97 -24.38
N GLU A 107 1.22 15.81 -24.71
CA GLU A 107 2.28 15.91 -23.70
C GLU A 107 2.20 17.31 -23.07
N GLY A 108 2.03 17.35 -21.75
CA GLY A 108 1.97 18.57 -20.96
C GLY A 108 3.34 19.19 -20.73
#